data_AF-A0A6N4V2D7-F1
#
_entry.id   AF-A0A6N4V2D7-F1
#
_cell.length_a   1.000
_cell.length_b   1.000
_cell.length_c   1.000
_cell.angle_alpha   90.00
_cell.angle_beta   90.00
_cell.angle_gamma   90.00
#
_symmetry.space_group_name_H-M   'P 1'
#
loop_
_entity.id
_entity.type
_entity.pdbx_description
1 polymer ?
#
loop_
_entity_poly.entity_id
_entity_poly.type
_entity_poly.pdbx_seq_one_letter_code
_entity_poly.pdbx_strand_id
1 'polypeptide(L)'
;MVEQRNGDIEAPGARARPITGPRAKPVPEPQRSQLLAAAAAAEGAQIALRRAVRRAKDAGGSIREIAALLSKSTNTIDRWLDQEGPNDDGP
;
A
#
# COMPACT_ATOMS: atom_id res chain seq x y z
N MET A 1 4.24 -48.63 42.06
CA MET A 1 4.20 -47.52 41.08
C MET A 1 5.52 -47.56 40.35
N VAL A 2 5.49 -47.87 39.05
CA VAL A 2 6.67 -48.19 38.25
C VAL A 2 7.29 -46.93 37.64
N GLU A 3 8.60 -46.78 37.85
CA GLU A 3 9.49 -45.90 37.09
C GLU A 3 9.56 -46.38 35.63
N GLN A 4 9.39 -45.47 34.66
CA GLN A 4 9.59 -45.76 33.23
C GLN A 4 9.94 -44.51 32.41
N ARG A 5 11.25 -44.36 32.19
CA ARG A 5 12.01 -44.08 30.94
C ARG A 5 11.53 -43.00 29.96
N ASN A 6 12.43 -42.02 29.79
CA ASN A 6 13.10 -41.62 28.54
C ASN A 6 12.27 -41.65 27.24
N GLY A 7 12.06 -40.46 26.68
CA GLY A 7 11.47 -40.24 25.37
C GLY A 7 11.73 -38.81 24.95
N ASP A 8 12.99 -38.53 24.66
CA ASP A 8 13.48 -37.57 23.68
C ASP A 8 12.36 -37.04 22.75
N ILE A 9 11.76 -35.91 23.12
CA ILE A 9 10.90 -35.17 22.18
C ILE A 9 11.81 -34.14 21.56
N GLU A 10 12.49 -34.59 20.51
CA GLU A 10 13.24 -33.76 19.59
C GLU A 10 12.43 -32.50 19.29
N ALA A 11 13.02 -31.35 19.63
CA ALA A 11 12.55 -30.08 19.14
C ALA A 11 12.39 -30.18 17.62
N PRO A 12 11.22 -29.87 17.03
CA PRO A 12 11.20 -29.56 15.62
C PRO A 12 11.94 -28.24 15.47
N GLY A 13 13.26 -28.35 15.29
CA GLY A 13 14.10 -27.37 14.64
C GLY A 13 13.51 -27.17 13.25
N ALA A 14 12.45 -26.36 13.19
CA ALA A 14 11.92 -25.80 11.98
C ALA A 14 13.06 -24.97 11.40
N ARG A 15 13.83 -25.64 10.54
CA ARG A 15 14.86 -25.08 9.70
C ARG A 15 14.27 -23.83 9.07
N ALA A 16 14.60 -22.67 9.62
CA ALA A 16 14.40 -21.39 8.97
C ALA A 16 15.19 -21.50 7.66
N ARG A 17 14.52 -21.86 6.56
CA ARG A 17 15.13 -21.82 5.25
C ARG A 17 15.41 -20.34 5.02
N PRO A 18 16.67 -19.90 4.89
CA PRO A 18 16.91 -18.53 4.53
C PRO A 18 16.29 -18.34 3.15
N ILE A 19 15.23 -17.55 3.08
CA ILE A 19 14.70 -17.01 1.82
C ILE A 19 15.71 -15.96 1.30
N THR A 20 16.95 -16.38 1.08
CA THR A 20 17.93 -15.56 0.37
C THR A 20 17.64 -15.73 -1.12
N GLY A 21 16.52 -15.17 -1.55
CA GLY A 21 16.38 -14.78 -2.95
C GLY A 21 17.51 -13.82 -3.33
N PRO A 22 17.84 -13.69 -4.62
CA PRO A 22 18.90 -12.78 -5.05
C PRO A 22 18.64 -11.39 -4.48
N ARG A 23 19.62 -10.84 -3.75
CA ARG A 23 19.58 -9.46 -3.23
C ARG A 23 19.26 -8.57 -4.42
N ALA A 24 18.11 -7.88 -4.39
CA ALA A 24 17.72 -6.97 -5.46
C ALA A 24 18.91 -6.04 -5.75
N LYS A 25 19.37 -6.01 -7.01
CA LYS A 25 20.47 -5.14 -7.39
C LYS A 25 20.02 -3.69 -7.11
N PRO A 26 20.83 -2.87 -6.40
CA PRO A 26 20.46 -1.50 -6.14
C PRO A 26 20.25 -0.78 -7.48
N VAL A 27 19.15 -0.03 -7.58
CA VAL A 27 18.87 0.76 -8.79
C VAL A 27 20.05 1.72 -9.02
N PRO A 28 20.72 1.66 -10.19
CA PRO A 28 21.85 2.53 -10.47
C PRO A 28 21.42 4.00 -10.53
N GLU A 29 22.36 4.89 -10.20
CA GLU A 29 22.21 6.30 -10.54
C GLU A 29 22.55 6.50 -12.02
N PRO A 30 21.80 7.32 -12.78
CA PRO A 30 20.79 8.30 -12.36
C PRO A 30 19.35 7.77 -12.30
N GLN A 31 19.10 6.49 -12.63
CA GLN A 31 17.74 5.95 -12.71
C GLN A 31 17.03 5.99 -11.35
N ARG A 32 17.75 5.79 -10.25
CA ARG A 32 17.20 5.94 -8.89
C ARG A 32 16.61 7.33 -8.68
N SER A 33 17.37 8.38 -8.99
CA SER A 33 16.96 9.77 -8.83
C SER A 33 15.81 10.13 -9.77
N GLN A 34 15.80 9.61 -10.99
CA GLN A 34 14.67 9.75 -11.92
C GLN A 34 13.39 9.06 -11.40
N LEU A 35 13.51 7.85 -10.85
CA LEU A 35 12.37 7.13 -10.26
C LEU A 35 11.80 7.86 -9.04
N LEU A 36 12.67 8.39 -8.17
CA LEU A 36 12.23 9.16 -7.00
C LEU A 36 11.55 10.47 -7.42
N ALA A 37 12.09 11.17 -8.42
CA ALA A 37 11.46 12.38 -8.96
C ALA A 37 10.09 12.07 -9.61
N ALA A 38 10.01 11.00 -10.39
CA ALA A 38 8.75 10.55 -10.99
C ALA A 38 7.73 10.13 -9.93
N ALA A 39 8.17 9.46 -8.87
CA ALA A 39 7.31 9.09 -7.74
C ALA A 39 6.77 10.34 -7.01
N ALA A 40 7.63 11.32 -6.72
CA ALA A 40 7.21 12.58 -6.10
C ALA A 40 6.21 13.35 -6.99
N ALA A 41 6.44 13.40 -8.29
CA ALA A 41 5.50 14.00 -9.24
C ALA A 41 4.16 13.24 -9.31
N ALA A 42 4.21 11.91 -9.26
CA ALA A 42 3.01 11.06 -9.24
C ALA A 42 2.20 11.25 -7.95
N GLU A 43 2.85 11.38 -6.80
CA GLU A 43 2.18 11.69 -5.53
C GLU A 43 1.48 13.06 -5.59
N GLY A 44 2.16 14.09 -6.09
CA GLY A 44 1.54 15.41 -6.28
C GLY A 44 0.33 15.37 -7.22
N ALA A 45 0.44 14.64 -8.34
CA ALA A 45 -0.67 14.43 -9.27
C ALA A 45 -1.83 13.65 -8.63
N GLN A 46 -1.55 12.66 -7.79
CA GLN A 46 -2.57 11.92 -7.04
C GLN A 46 -3.32 12.82 -6.06
N ILE A 47 -2.63 13.69 -5.32
CA ILE A 47 -3.26 14.67 -4.41
C ILE A 47 -4.18 15.61 -5.20
N ALA A 48 -3.70 16.15 -6.32
CA ALA A 48 -4.51 17.00 -7.19
C ALA A 48 -5.75 16.27 -7.72
N LEU A 49 -5.61 14.99 -8.08
CA LEU A 49 -6.71 14.14 -8.54
C LEU A 49 -7.76 13.93 -7.44
N ARG A 50 -7.36 13.63 -6.19
CA ARG A 50 -8.29 13.46 -5.06
C ARG A 50 -9.08 14.74 -4.78
N ARG A 51 -8.40 15.91 -4.82
CA ARG A 51 -9.06 17.22 -4.71
C ARG A 51 -10.07 17.47 -5.82
N ALA A 52 -9.76 17.09 -7.06
CA ALA A 52 -10.69 17.20 -8.19
C ALA A 52 -11.91 16.29 -8.01
N VAL A 53 -11.71 15.05 -7.53
CA VAL A 53 -12.78 14.12 -7.19
C VAL A 53 -13.71 14.70 -6.12
N ARG A 54 -13.15 15.31 -5.06
CA ARG A 54 -13.95 15.96 -4.01
C ARG A 54 -14.77 17.12 -4.56
N ARG A 55 -14.19 17.98 -5.39
CA ARG A 55 -14.92 19.08 -6.05
C ARG A 55 -16.03 18.56 -6.97
N ALA A 56 -15.79 17.49 -7.72
CA ALA A 56 -16.82 16.86 -8.54
C ALA A 56 -17.96 16.30 -7.68
N LYS A 57 -17.65 15.71 -6.51
CA LYS A 57 -18.64 15.24 -5.56
C LYS A 57 -19.46 16.38 -4.94
N ASP A 58 -18.81 17.48 -4.57
CA ASP A 58 -19.43 18.69 -4.01
C ASP A 58 -20.38 19.37 -5.01
N ALA A 59 -20.01 19.36 -6.30
CA ALA A 59 -20.86 19.80 -7.40
C ALA A 59 -22.08 18.89 -7.67
N GLY A 60 -22.28 17.83 -6.88
CA GLY A 60 -23.38 16.88 -7.03
C GLY A 60 -23.05 15.65 -7.88
N GLY A 61 -21.80 15.47 -8.30
CA GLY A 61 -21.36 14.31 -9.08
C GLY A 61 -21.56 12.99 -8.35
N SER A 62 -22.12 12.01 -9.03
CA SER A 62 -22.27 10.66 -8.47
C SER A 62 -20.92 9.94 -8.41
N ILE A 63 -20.67 9.22 -7.32
CA ILE A 63 -19.44 8.41 -7.16
C ILE A 63 -19.29 7.41 -8.31
N ARG A 64 -20.41 6.86 -8.81
CA ARG A 64 -20.42 5.94 -9.96
C ARG A 64 -19.95 6.63 -11.25
N GLU A 65 -20.40 7.86 -11.50
CA GLU A 65 -19.97 8.62 -12.67
C GLU A 65 -18.52 9.05 -12.58
N ILE A 66 -18.08 9.55 -11.42
CA ILE A 66 -16.68 9.92 -11.20
C ILE A 66 -15.75 8.70 -11.35
N ALA A 67 -16.16 7.55 -10.81
CA ALA A 67 -15.43 6.30 -10.93
C ALA A 67 -15.34 5.83 -12.40
N ALA A 68 -16.46 5.92 -13.15
CA ALA A 68 -16.49 5.59 -14.57
C ALA A 68 -15.58 6.52 -15.40
N LEU A 69 -15.60 7.83 -15.14
CA LEU A 69 -14.75 8.82 -15.81
C LEU A 69 -13.26 8.57 -15.57
N LEU A 70 -12.88 8.18 -14.35
CA LEU A 70 -11.50 7.91 -13.98
C LEU A 70 -11.07 6.47 -14.26
N SER A 71 -11.97 5.62 -14.77
CA SER A 71 -11.77 4.18 -14.91
C SER A 71 -11.24 3.54 -13.62
N LYS A 72 -11.77 3.97 -12.48
CA LYS A 72 -11.45 3.46 -11.13
C LYS A 72 -12.66 2.78 -10.52
N SER A 73 -12.41 1.95 -9.53
CA SER A 73 -13.48 1.33 -8.74
C SER A 73 -14.16 2.40 -7.88
N THR A 74 -15.48 2.29 -7.70
CA THR A 74 -16.23 3.14 -6.78
C THR A 74 -15.67 3.07 -5.36
N ASN A 75 -15.22 1.89 -4.92
CA ASN A 75 -14.55 1.69 -3.63
C ASN A 75 -13.24 2.51 -3.50
N THR A 76 -12.51 2.72 -4.60
CA THR A 76 -11.31 3.57 -4.59
C THR A 76 -11.67 5.03 -4.38
N ILE A 77 -12.71 5.51 -5.08
CA ILE A 77 -13.21 6.89 -4.94
C ILE A 77 -13.78 7.12 -3.54
N ASP A 78 -14.55 6.16 -3.03
CA ASP A 78 -15.13 6.19 -1.68
C ASP A 78 -14.04 6.29 -0.61
N ARG A 79 -13.01 5.44 -0.69
CA ARG A 79 -11.84 5.50 0.19
C ARG A 79 -11.11 6.84 0.12
N TRP A 80 -11.01 7.45 -1.06
CA TRP A 80 -10.38 8.78 -1.19
C TRP A 80 -11.21 9.88 -0.53
N LEU A 81 -12.54 9.78 -0.56
CA LEU A 81 -13.43 10.72 0.11
C LEU A 81 -13.46 10.52 1.63
N ASP A 82 -13.34 9.28 2.10
CA ASP A 82 -13.33 8.90 3.53
C ASP A 82 -12.02 9.30 4.22
N GLN A 83 -10.88 9.08 3.56
CA GLN A 83 -9.56 9.44 4.09
C GLN A 83 -9.31 10.96 4.16
N GLU A 84 -10.07 11.79 3.43
CA GLU A 84 -10.05 13.26 3.54
C GLU A 84 -11.20 13.81 4.43
N GLY A 85 -11.78 12.97 5.30
CA GLY A 85 -12.61 13.41 6.44
C GLY A 85 -11.79 14.19 7.48
N PRO A 86 -12.42 14.95 8.40
CA PRO A 86 -11.83 16.09 9.15
C PRO A 86 -10.74 15.76 10.21
N ASN A 87 -9.95 14.69 10.04
CA ASN A 87 -8.92 14.26 11.00
C ASN A 87 -7.53 14.08 10.38
N ASP A 88 -7.21 14.71 9.25
CA ASP A 88 -5.85 14.72 8.68
C ASP A 88 -5.23 16.14 8.70
N ASP A 89 -5.40 16.85 9.82
CA ASP A 89 -4.46 17.88 10.26
C ASP A 89 -3.47 17.20 11.23
N GLY A 90 -2.33 16.74 10.71
CA GLY A 90 -1.27 16.16 11.52
C GLY A 90 0.10 16.33 10.86
N PRO A 91 1.14 16.71 11.62
CA PRO A 91 2.28 17.55 11.21
C PRO A 91 3.33 16.91 10.30
#